data_AF-I1YII1-F1
#
_entry.id   AF-I1YII1-F1
#
_cell.length_a   1.000
_cell.length_b   1.000
_cell.length_c   1.000
_cell.angle_alpha   90.00
_cell.angle_beta   90.00
_cell.angle_gamma   90.00
#
_symmetry.space_group_name_H-M   'P 1'
#
loop_
_entity.id
_entity.type
_entity.pdbx_description
1 polymer ?
#
loop_
_entity_poly.entity_id
_entity_poly.type
_entity_poly.pdbx_seq_one_letter_code
_entity_poly.pdbx_strand_id
1 'polypeptide(L)'
;MITFENQHDGFLDMDCTQEEFDAIRIMISHALAHYDKTDLFYANIDRKDVEGLKKELDMFHDLPLPLEEKYFFRLLAVMDSAHSFIIPEISEARKKDINRQIQAVSIDKLFNKL
;
A
#
# COMPACT_ATOMS: atom_id res chain seq x y z
N MET A 1 5.98 5.42 11.27
CA MET A 1 5.58 4.07 11.67
C MET A 1 4.20 3.88 11.10
N ILE A 2 4.07 3.06 10.08
CA ILE A 2 2.82 2.83 9.35
C ILE A 2 1.97 1.87 10.16
N THR A 3 0.76 2.29 10.51
CA THR A 3 -0.21 1.47 11.24
C THR A 3 -1.58 1.53 10.58
N PHE A 4 -2.38 0.49 10.82
CA PHE A 4 -3.76 0.40 10.34
C PHE A 4 -4.70 0.17 11.52
N GLU A 5 -5.85 0.83 11.51
CA GLU A 5 -6.94 0.60 12.46
C GLU A 5 -8.24 0.31 11.70
N ASN A 6 -8.96 -0.75 12.06
CA ASN A 6 -10.25 -1.08 11.46
C ASN A 6 -11.36 -0.22 12.07
N GLN A 7 -12.08 0.53 11.23
CA GLN A 7 -13.16 1.43 11.63
C GLN A 7 -14.53 0.75 11.74
N HIS A 8 -14.61 -0.56 11.44
CA HIS A 8 -15.82 -1.39 11.49
C HIS A 8 -16.95 -0.96 10.53
N ASP A 9 -16.62 -0.14 9.53
CA ASP A 9 -17.52 0.40 8.51
C ASP A 9 -17.10 0.03 7.06
N GLY A 10 -16.12 -0.88 6.93
CA GLY A 10 -15.53 -1.28 5.65
C GLY A 10 -14.28 -0.49 5.27
N PHE A 11 -13.78 0.38 6.17
CA PHE A 11 -12.54 1.11 6.01
C PHE A 11 -11.48 0.75 7.06
N LEU A 12 -10.23 0.92 6.68
CA LEU A 12 -9.06 0.95 7.56
C LEU A 12 -8.44 2.34 7.53
N ASP A 13 -8.20 2.92 8.69
CA ASP A 13 -7.42 4.16 8.79
C ASP A 13 -5.94 3.83 8.77
N MET A 14 -5.23 4.28 7.73
CA MET A 14 -3.77 4.20 7.66
C MET A 14 -3.15 5.46 8.25
N ASP A 15 -2.49 5.30 9.39
CA ASP A 15 -1.68 6.33 10.02
C ASP A 15 -0.20 6.14 9.63
N CYS A 16 0.43 7.22 9.15
CA CYS A 16 1.82 7.25 8.72
C CYS A 16 2.34 8.69 8.67
N THR A 17 3.62 8.92 8.41
CA THR A 17 4.11 10.28 8.14
C THR A 17 3.83 10.67 6.68
N GLN A 18 3.78 11.98 6.39
CA GLN A 18 3.65 12.47 5.00
C GLN A 18 4.74 11.89 4.07
N GLU A 19 5.98 11.81 4.56
CA GLU A 19 7.09 11.21 3.80
C GLU A 19 6.91 9.70 3.56
N GLU A 20 6.27 8.97 4.47
CA GLU A 20 5.90 7.56 4.28
C GLU A 20 4.81 7.47 3.21
N PHE A 21 3.78 8.31 3.30
CA PHE A 21 2.68 8.35 2.34
C PHE A 21 3.13 8.69 0.91
N ASP A 22 3.95 9.72 0.76
CA ASP A 22 4.48 10.11 -0.55
C ASP A 22 5.32 8.99 -1.18
N ALA A 23 6.13 8.31 -0.37
CA ALA A 23 6.91 7.17 -0.82
C ALA A 23 6.02 5.97 -1.23
N ILE A 24 4.94 5.68 -0.49
CA ILE A 24 3.95 4.67 -0.88
C ILE A 24 3.33 5.01 -2.24
N ARG A 25 2.91 6.26 -2.44
CA ARG A 25 2.31 6.71 -3.72
C ARG A 25 3.27 6.58 -4.90
N ILE A 26 4.55 6.93 -4.69
CA ILE A 26 5.60 6.75 -5.70
C ILE A 26 5.79 5.25 -6.00
N MET A 27 5.90 4.40 -4.97
CA MET A 27 6.06 2.95 -5.14
C MET A 27 4.91 2.32 -5.94
N ILE A 28 3.67 2.68 -5.63
CA ILE A 28 2.48 2.23 -6.37
C ILE A 28 2.48 2.73 -7.81
N SER A 29 2.85 3.99 -8.03
CA SER A 29 2.93 4.57 -9.38
C SER A 29 3.96 3.85 -10.25
N HIS A 30 5.11 3.51 -9.67
CA HIS A 30 6.16 2.73 -10.34
C HIS A 30 5.70 1.29 -10.63
N ALA A 31 5.05 0.62 -9.66
CA ALA A 31 4.47 -0.70 -9.89
C ALA A 31 3.43 -0.68 -11.01
N LEU A 32 2.61 0.36 -11.11
CA LEU A 32 1.62 0.51 -12.19
C LEU A 32 2.29 0.75 -13.56
N ALA A 33 3.29 1.64 -13.62
CA ALA A 33 4.04 1.94 -14.84
C ALA A 33 4.81 0.73 -15.37
N HIS A 34 5.24 -0.15 -14.46
CA HIS A 34 5.98 -1.37 -14.75
C HIS A 34 5.17 -2.65 -14.49
N TYR A 35 3.84 -2.55 -14.52
CA TYR A 35 2.93 -3.65 -14.15
C TYR A 35 3.27 -4.97 -14.85
N ASP A 36 3.61 -4.94 -16.14
CA ASP A 36 3.96 -6.14 -16.91
C ASP A 36 5.28 -6.81 -16.49
N LYS A 37 6.03 -6.19 -15.57
CA LYS A 37 7.25 -6.70 -14.94
C LYS A 37 7.06 -7.06 -13.46
N THR A 38 5.84 -6.91 -12.95
CA THR A 38 5.48 -7.24 -11.57
C THR A 38 4.96 -8.67 -11.48
N ASP A 39 5.14 -9.30 -10.32
CA ASP A 39 4.57 -10.61 -10.03
C ASP A 39 3.12 -10.53 -9.51
N LEU A 40 2.44 -9.38 -9.71
CA LEU A 40 1.09 -9.12 -9.20
C LEU A 40 0.03 -10.08 -9.74
N PHE A 41 0.28 -10.69 -10.89
CA PHE A 41 -0.58 -11.74 -11.44
C PHE A 41 -0.77 -12.90 -10.45
N TYR A 42 0.28 -13.32 -9.74
CA TYR A 42 0.20 -14.41 -8.76
C TYR A 42 -0.60 -14.03 -7.51
N ALA A 43 -0.85 -12.73 -7.30
CA ALA A 43 -1.68 -12.20 -6.22
C ALA A 43 -3.14 -11.96 -6.64
N ASN A 44 -3.54 -12.32 -7.86
CA ASN A 44 -4.86 -11.99 -8.45
C ASN A 44 -5.17 -10.49 -8.41
N ILE A 45 -4.16 -9.64 -8.65
CA ILE A 45 -4.30 -8.19 -8.69
C ILE A 45 -4.12 -7.77 -10.14
N ASP A 46 -5.22 -7.37 -10.78
CA ASP A 46 -5.20 -6.86 -12.14
C ASP A 46 -4.64 -5.43 -12.18
N ARG A 47 -4.19 -4.98 -13.36
CA ARG A 47 -3.76 -3.59 -13.57
C ARG A 47 -4.81 -2.58 -13.07
N LYS A 48 -6.10 -2.87 -13.30
CA LYS A 48 -7.23 -2.04 -12.85
C LYS A 48 -7.34 -1.94 -11.34
N ASP A 49 -6.93 -2.97 -10.60
CA ASP A 49 -6.90 -2.96 -9.14
C ASP A 49 -5.81 -2.01 -8.62
N VAL A 50 -4.65 -2.01 -9.26
CA VAL A 50 -3.55 -1.08 -8.96
C VAL A 50 -3.95 0.36 -9.30
N GLU A 51 -4.61 0.57 -10.44
CA GLU A 51 -5.19 1.87 -10.80
C GLU A 51 -6.25 2.35 -9.79
N GLY A 52 -7.09 1.44 -9.32
CA GLY A 52 -8.09 1.70 -8.28
C GLY A 52 -7.45 2.12 -6.96
N LEU A 53 -6.46 1.36 -6.49
CA LEU A 53 -5.68 1.69 -5.30
C LEU A 53 -5.00 3.06 -5.44
N LYS A 54 -4.38 3.34 -6.59
CA LYS A 54 -3.74 4.64 -6.81
C LYS A 54 -4.76 5.79 -6.74
N LYS A 55 -5.92 5.63 -7.37
CA LYS A 55 -7.00 6.63 -7.33
C LYS A 55 -7.50 6.86 -5.91
N GLU A 56 -7.72 5.79 -5.15
CA GLU A 56 -8.12 5.85 -3.75
C GLU A 56 -7.14 6.71 -2.94
N LEU A 57 -5.84 6.42 -3.01
CA LEU A 57 -4.83 7.19 -2.28
C LEU A 57 -4.70 8.63 -2.79
N ASP A 58 -4.94 8.88 -4.08
CA ASP A 58 -4.90 10.23 -4.64
C ASP A 58 -6.11 11.10 -4.22
N MET A 59 -7.21 10.49 -3.76
CA MET A 59 -8.42 11.20 -3.30
C MET A 59 -8.26 11.80 -1.90
N PHE A 60 -7.35 11.27 -1.09
CA PHE A 60 -7.13 11.71 0.27
C PHE A 60 -5.86 12.55 0.40
N HIS A 61 -5.95 13.62 1.19
CA HIS A 61 -4.86 14.56 1.42
C HIS A 61 -4.53 14.75 2.91
N ASP A 62 -5.37 14.20 3.79
CA ASP A 62 -5.23 14.28 5.24
C ASP A 62 -4.86 12.90 5.81
N LEU A 63 -4.17 12.91 6.95
CA LEU A 63 -3.78 11.72 7.71
C LEU A 63 -4.45 11.73 9.10
N PRO A 64 -4.87 10.57 9.63
CA PRO A 64 -4.83 9.24 9.02
C PRO A 64 -5.78 9.15 7.81
N LEU A 65 -5.37 8.39 6.78
CA LEU A 65 -6.16 8.28 5.56
C LEU A 65 -7.09 7.07 5.61
N PRO A 66 -8.39 7.24 5.31
CA PRO A 66 -9.31 6.12 5.22
C PRO A 66 -9.02 5.34 3.93
N LEU A 67 -8.90 4.03 4.05
CA LEU A 67 -8.66 3.11 2.95
C LEU A 67 -9.73 2.04 2.96
N GLU A 68 -10.51 1.87 1.88
CA GLU A 68 -11.44 0.74 1.82
C GLU A 68 -10.69 -0.60 2.03
N GLU A 69 -11.27 -1.52 2.81
CA GLU A 69 -10.64 -2.81 3.15
C GLU A 69 -10.16 -3.60 1.92
N LYS A 70 -10.90 -3.53 0.80
CA LYS A 70 -10.51 -4.16 -0.47
C LYS A 70 -9.17 -3.65 -1.02
N TYR A 71 -8.80 -2.41 -0.71
CA TYR A 71 -7.55 -1.79 -1.15
C TYR A 71 -6.38 -2.07 -0.20
N PHE A 72 -6.65 -2.45 1.05
CA PHE A 72 -5.61 -2.88 1.99
C PHE A 72 -4.83 -4.11 1.47
N PHE A 73 -5.52 -5.16 1.06
CA PHE A 73 -4.85 -6.36 0.53
C PHE A 73 -4.08 -6.07 -0.77
N ARG A 74 -4.62 -5.17 -1.60
CA ARG A 74 -3.94 -4.70 -2.82
C ARG A 74 -2.67 -3.93 -2.47
N LEU A 75 -2.73 -3.07 -1.45
CA LEU A 75 -1.57 -2.34 -0.97
C LEU A 75 -0.46 -3.30 -0.52
N LEU A 76 -0.76 -4.33 0.27
CA LEU A 76 0.24 -5.29 0.74
C LEU A 76 1.02 -5.91 -0.44
N ALA A 77 0.32 -6.42 -1.44
CA ALA A 77 0.93 -7.10 -2.58
C ALA A 77 1.62 -6.12 -3.56
N VAL A 78 1.06 -4.93 -3.78
CA VAL A 78 1.70 -3.89 -4.60
C VAL A 78 3.00 -3.42 -3.96
N MET A 79 3.03 -3.22 -2.64
CA MET A 79 4.24 -2.81 -1.94
C MET A 79 5.31 -3.90 -1.95
N ASP A 80 4.89 -5.16 -1.85
CA ASP A 80 5.81 -6.29 -1.98
C ASP A 80 6.40 -6.36 -3.40
N SER A 81 5.58 -6.24 -4.45
CA SER A 81 6.13 -6.22 -5.80
C SER A 81 6.99 -4.98 -6.08
N ALA A 82 6.60 -3.81 -5.58
CA ALA A 82 7.26 -2.54 -5.85
C ALA A 82 8.68 -2.48 -5.24
N HIS A 83 8.91 -3.16 -4.12
CA HIS A 83 10.19 -3.08 -3.41
C HIS A 83 11.37 -3.60 -4.23
N SER A 84 11.13 -4.45 -5.24
CA SER A 84 12.14 -5.08 -6.09
C SER A 84 12.66 -4.16 -7.21
N PHE A 85 11.93 -3.10 -7.57
CA PHE A 85 12.34 -2.15 -8.60
C PHE A 85 13.33 -1.11 -8.10
N ILE A 86 14.20 -0.64 -8.99
CA ILE A 86 14.96 0.58 -8.75
C ILE A 86 14.01 1.76 -8.97
N ILE A 87 13.79 2.55 -7.91
CA ILE A 87 12.93 3.74 -7.92
C ILE A 87 13.82 4.94 -7.58
N PRO A 88 14.25 5.74 -8.56
CA PRO A 88 15.22 6.82 -8.35
C PRO A 88 14.84 7.84 -7.26
N GLU A 89 13.54 8.04 -7.04
CA GLU A 89 12.98 9.01 -6.11
C GLU A 89 13.05 8.56 -4.65
N ILE A 90 13.30 7.27 -4.38
CA ILE A 90 13.31 6.70 -3.03
C ILE A 90 14.56 5.85 -2.83
N SER A 91 15.27 6.07 -1.72
CA SER A 91 16.43 5.24 -1.38
C SER A 91 16.04 3.76 -1.14
N GLU A 92 16.96 2.84 -1.45
CA GLU A 92 16.77 1.41 -1.19
C GLU A 92 16.46 1.10 0.28
N ALA A 93 17.12 1.80 1.21
CA ALA A 93 16.87 1.65 2.64
C ALA A 93 15.43 2.06 3.01
N ARG A 94 14.93 3.15 2.42
CA ARG A 94 13.59 3.65 2.68
C ARG A 94 12.51 2.74 2.11
N LYS A 95 12.68 2.23 0.88
CA LYS A 95 11.76 1.24 0.30
C LYS A 95 11.67 -0.03 1.15
N LYS A 96 12.81 -0.56 1.58
CA LYS A 96 12.86 -1.75 2.44
C LYS A 96 12.18 -1.53 3.78
N ASP A 97 12.40 -0.36 4.39
CA ASP A 97 11.74 -0.03 5.65
C ASP A 97 10.22 0.11 5.50
N ILE A 98 9.74 0.83 4.49
CA ILE A 98 8.31 0.96 4.21
C ILE A 98 7.67 -0.40 3.95
N ASN A 99 8.26 -1.23 3.05
CA ASN A 99 7.72 -2.57 2.79
C ASN A 99 7.67 -3.39 4.08
N ARG A 100 8.76 -3.40 4.88
CA ARG A 100 8.79 -4.11 6.16
C ARG A 100 7.69 -3.66 7.12
N GLN A 101 7.45 -2.36 7.23
CA GLN A 101 6.40 -1.81 8.11
C GLN A 101 5.01 -2.26 7.66
N ILE A 102 4.72 -2.20 6.36
CA ILE A 102 3.44 -2.63 5.78
C ILE A 102 3.22 -4.14 5.92
N GLN A 103 4.25 -4.95 5.64
CA GLN A 103 4.15 -6.42 5.80
C GLN A 103 4.08 -6.86 7.27
N ALA A 104 4.47 -6.02 8.23
CA ALA A 104 4.38 -6.33 9.66
C ALA A 104 2.97 -6.16 10.23
N VAL A 105 2.03 -5.63 9.44
CA VAL A 105 0.64 -5.44 9.86
C VAL A 105 -0.03 -6.78 10.09
N SER A 106 -0.57 -6.98 11.29
CA SER A 106 -1.23 -8.23 11.66
C SER A 106 -2.67 -8.23 11.18
N ILE A 107 -2.93 -8.95 10.08
CA ILE A 107 -4.27 -9.14 9.50
C ILE A 107 -5.26 -9.68 10.55
N ASP A 108 -4.83 -10.67 11.35
CA ASP A 108 -5.66 -11.22 12.42
C ASP A 108 -6.10 -10.16 13.44
N LYS A 109 -5.23 -9.20 13.79
CA LYS A 109 -5.61 -8.12 14.71
C LYS A 109 -6.58 -7.11 14.09
N LEU A 110 -6.53 -6.93 12.77
CA LEU A 110 -7.41 -6.01 12.05
C LEU A 110 -8.82 -6.57 11.85
N PHE A 111 -8.94 -7.89 11.67
CA PHE A 111 -10.20 -8.50 11.24
C PHE A 111 -10.76 -9.56 12.21
N ASN A 112 -10.03 -10.05 13.21
CA ASN A 112 -10.53 -11.03 14.20
C ASN A 112 -11.08 -10.42 15.49
N LYS A 113 -11.58 -9.17 15.46
CA LYS A 113 -12.47 -8.70 16.55
C LYS A 113 -13.86 -9.31 16.36
N LEU A 114 -13.97 -10.62 16.65
CA LEU A 114 -15.24 -11.30 16.97
C LEU A 114 -15.53 -11.16 18.46
#